data_AF-A0A1R3IIM8-F1
#
_entry.id   AF-A0A1R3IIM8-F1
#
_cell.length_a   1.000
_cell.length_b   1.000
_cell.length_c   1.000
_cell.angle_alpha   90.00
_cell.angle_beta   90.00
_cell.angle_gamma   90.00
#
_symmetry.space_group_name_H-M   'P 1'
#
loop_
_entity.id
_entity.type
_entity.pdbx_description
1 polymer ?
#
loop_
_entity_poly.entity_id
_entity_poly.type
_entity_poly.pdbx_seq_one_letter_code
_entity_poly.pdbx_strand_id
1 'polypeptide(L)'
;MGSYTDPGDLISPICLSPNSLVQTIYQGALNLLHDKLAMKSAAVANDPCLGDRIHQYLNTPKVQRALHANTTHLPSVWEFCGGHLAYQRENIGIDVIPLLSKLLRRRLPILLFNGDQDSKIPLTQTRIIANMLAKELKLVPLGNYAPWYDKMQVSAELITRLPGQPANVGFKQYSGYIVTDSKHGRALFYYFVEIDAAEPLLHPLTLWFNGGPGCSSLGYGAFKEHGPFQPGEDGNLVKNQYSWNLAKDNLQFLVNWFKEFPQYRNSDLYLTGESYAGHYVPQLAALLLDYNKHSNGKPIKLKAIALGNPLLDLVISIDSTEFLWSHGLISDELLMLTKTVCNRPRYLNESLNGNLSKECIGVFNKQYEEIGSYTDFGDLILPLCTSTSLLGQSLYLGKFDALYAELAARSVVPGDPCLDDRIYQYLNKPKVQQALHANTTHLPYTWDFCSRTNLAYQRQNLGINIIPLVLNLLKSGVPILLYNGDQDAKIPLTQTRIIANMIAKEMKYVSFGSYAPWFDNMQVGGWTQSFGKAGKGKNVTFLTFATVRGAAHEVPYTTPSPSLTLFRAFIKGSPLPRTIKQHG
;
A
#
# COMPACT_ATOMS: atom_id res chain seq x y z
N MET A 1 -1.61 7.59 -55.25
CA MET A 1 -0.77 7.52 -54.03
C MET A 1 -0.41 6.06 -53.82
N GLY A 2 0.87 5.76 -53.64
CA GLY A 2 1.45 4.41 -53.76
C GLY A 2 0.91 3.39 -52.76
N SER A 3 0.94 2.12 -53.18
CA SER A 3 0.52 0.92 -52.46
C SER A 3 1.24 0.73 -51.12
N TYR A 4 0.51 0.21 -50.13
CA TYR A 4 0.92 -0.12 -48.75
C TYR A 4 0.78 0.97 -47.68
N THR A 5 -0.36 1.67 -47.67
CA THR A 5 -0.93 2.14 -46.40
C THR A 5 -2.40 1.74 -46.36
N ASP A 6 -2.69 0.74 -45.53
CA ASP A 6 -4.06 0.38 -45.17
C ASP A 6 -4.70 1.57 -44.47
N PRO A 7 -5.92 2.01 -44.83
CA PRO A 7 -6.58 3.15 -44.19
C PRO A 7 -6.91 2.96 -42.69
N GLY A 8 -6.63 1.78 -42.13
CA GLY A 8 -7.00 1.36 -40.78
C GLY A 8 -6.02 1.71 -39.66
N ASP A 9 -4.79 2.11 -39.98
CA ASP A 9 -3.76 2.48 -39.02
C ASP A 9 -3.73 4.01 -38.82
N LEU A 10 -4.78 4.58 -38.24
CA LEU A 10 -4.85 6.04 -38.02
C LEU A 10 -3.86 6.55 -36.96
N ILE A 11 -3.15 5.67 -36.24
CA ILE A 11 -2.18 6.04 -35.17
C ILE A 11 -0.91 5.16 -35.16
N SER A 12 -0.63 4.36 -36.19
CA SER A 12 0.64 3.62 -36.26
C SER A 12 1.71 4.46 -36.96
N PRO A 13 2.92 4.63 -36.39
CA PRO A 13 4.00 5.35 -37.06
C PRO A 13 4.34 4.67 -38.40
N ILE A 14 4.54 5.45 -39.47
CA ILE A 14 4.86 4.93 -40.81
C ILE A 14 6.35 4.58 -40.86
N CYS A 15 6.71 3.36 -41.29
CA CYS A 15 8.10 3.02 -41.58
C CYS A 15 8.55 3.72 -42.88
N LEU A 16 9.44 4.72 -42.76
CA LEU A 16 10.01 5.43 -43.91
C LEU A 16 11.41 4.89 -44.20
N SER A 17 11.56 4.22 -45.34
CA SER A 17 12.84 3.68 -45.82
C SER A 17 13.86 4.80 -46.14
N PRO A 18 15.18 4.63 -45.93
CA PRO A 18 16.15 5.73 -45.88
C PRO A 18 16.54 6.36 -47.23
N ASN A 19 15.84 6.07 -48.34
CA ASN A 19 16.35 6.41 -49.67
C ASN A 19 15.45 7.39 -50.44
N SER A 20 15.45 8.67 -50.06
CA SER A 20 15.47 9.78 -51.02
C SER A 20 15.66 11.15 -50.33
N LEU A 21 16.39 12.04 -50.99
CA LEU A 21 16.80 13.38 -50.54
C LEU A 21 15.64 14.38 -50.33
N VAL A 22 14.37 13.96 -50.49
CA VAL A 22 13.20 14.85 -50.48
C VAL A 22 12.52 14.92 -49.10
N GLN A 23 12.90 14.06 -48.13
CA GLN A 23 12.18 13.97 -46.85
C GLN A 23 12.70 14.86 -45.71
N THR A 24 13.83 15.55 -45.84
CA THR A 24 14.41 16.29 -44.69
C THR A 24 13.57 17.49 -44.24
N ILE A 25 12.72 18.06 -45.12
CA ILE A 25 11.87 19.22 -44.80
C ILE A 25 10.53 18.79 -44.17
N TYR A 26 9.94 17.68 -44.61
CA TYR A 26 8.69 17.15 -44.04
C TYR A 26 8.90 16.44 -42.69
N GLN A 27 10.09 15.87 -42.47
CA GLN A 27 10.42 15.16 -41.23
C GLN A 27 10.45 16.09 -40.00
N GLY A 28 10.92 17.33 -40.16
CA GLY A 28 10.96 18.30 -39.07
C GLY A 28 9.56 18.71 -38.59
N ALA A 29 8.62 18.86 -39.52
CA ALA A 29 7.24 19.26 -39.21
C ALA A 29 6.41 18.10 -38.63
N LEU A 30 6.57 16.87 -39.15
CA LEU A 30 5.87 15.69 -38.62
C LEU A 30 6.41 15.26 -37.26
N ASN A 31 7.73 15.33 -37.04
CA ASN A 31 8.33 15.01 -35.73
C ASN A 31 7.86 15.99 -34.65
N LEU A 32 7.71 17.28 -34.98
CA LEU A 32 7.18 18.27 -34.03
C LEU A 32 5.69 18.03 -33.68
N LEU A 33 4.91 17.53 -34.64
CA LEU A 33 3.51 17.18 -34.45
C LEU A 33 3.37 15.87 -33.64
N HIS A 34 4.23 14.90 -33.91
CA HIS A 34 4.30 13.63 -33.17
C HIS A 34 4.85 13.79 -31.76
N ASP A 35 5.87 14.59 -31.50
CA ASP A 35 6.34 14.85 -30.13
C ASP A 35 5.25 15.51 -29.27
N LYS A 36 4.41 16.37 -29.89
CA LYS A 36 3.23 16.96 -29.24
C LYS A 36 2.09 15.97 -28.99
N LEU A 37 1.96 14.91 -29.79
CA LEU A 37 0.90 13.89 -29.66
C LEU A 37 1.35 12.70 -28.79
N ALA A 38 2.62 12.27 -28.89
CA ALA A 38 3.22 11.18 -28.13
C ALA A 38 3.37 11.51 -26.64
N MET A 39 3.52 12.79 -26.28
CA MET A 39 3.47 13.22 -24.87
C MET A 39 2.12 12.97 -24.18
N LYS A 40 1.05 12.62 -24.92
CA LYS A 40 -0.29 12.37 -24.34
C LYS A 40 -0.71 10.90 -24.23
N SER A 41 0.04 9.94 -24.78
CA SER A 41 -0.32 8.53 -24.70
C SER A 41 0.89 7.65 -24.41
N ALA A 42 0.94 7.11 -23.20
CA ALA A 42 1.88 6.07 -22.80
C ALA A 42 1.47 4.71 -23.39
N ALA A 43 1.33 4.61 -24.71
CA ALA A 43 1.20 3.34 -25.40
C ALA A 43 2.61 2.82 -25.70
N VAL A 44 2.86 1.54 -25.40
CA VAL A 44 4.07 0.83 -25.80
C VAL A 44 4.29 1.06 -27.30
N ALA A 45 5.37 1.76 -27.65
CA ALA A 45 5.70 2.02 -29.04
C ALA A 45 6.09 0.69 -29.71
N ASN A 46 5.15 0.06 -30.42
CA ASN A 46 5.48 -1.01 -31.35
C ASN A 46 6.40 -0.45 -32.42
N ASP A 47 7.51 -1.13 -32.70
CA ASP A 47 8.45 -0.71 -33.74
C ASP A 47 7.77 -0.82 -35.12
N PRO A 48 7.52 0.31 -35.80
CA PRO A 48 6.75 0.34 -37.05
C PRO A 48 7.45 -0.38 -38.21
N CYS A 49 8.75 -0.61 -38.10
CA CYS A 49 9.57 -1.27 -39.11
C CYS A 49 9.79 -2.77 -38.79
N LEU A 50 9.20 -3.30 -37.72
CA LEU A 50 9.33 -4.72 -37.36
C LEU A 50 8.79 -5.64 -38.45
N GLY A 51 7.65 -5.30 -39.07
CA GLY A 51 7.11 -6.05 -40.21
C GLY A 51 8.10 -6.14 -41.37
N ASP A 52 8.68 -5.01 -41.78
CA ASP A 52 9.66 -4.97 -42.87
C ASP A 52 10.92 -5.77 -42.57
N ARG A 53 11.42 -5.70 -41.32
CA ARG A 53 12.60 -6.49 -40.91
C ARG A 53 12.31 -7.98 -40.85
N ILE A 54 11.13 -8.38 -40.38
CA ILE A 54 10.70 -9.79 -40.41
C ILE A 54 10.59 -10.27 -41.86
N HIS A 55 9.97 -9.48 -42.74
CA HIS A 55 9.87 -9.80 -44.17
C HIS A 55 11.25 -9.96 -44.82
N GLN A 56 12.17 -9.02 -44.57
CA GLN A 56 13.54 -9.10 -45.08
C GLN A 56 14.29 -10.32 -44.53
N TYR A 57 14.19 -10.58 -43.23
CA TYR A 57 14.84 -11.72 -42.57
C TYR A 57 14.34 -13.05 -43.14
N LEU A 58 13.02 -13.22 -43.22
CA LEU A 58 12.39 -14.44 -43.76
C LEU A 58 12.78 -14.67 -45.22
N ASN A 59 12.94 -13.61 -46.03
CA ASN A 59 13.35 -13.72 -47.43
C ASN A 59 14.87 -13.83 -47.67
N THR A 60 15.70 -13.88 -46.61
CA THR A 60 17.13 -14.10 -46.82
C THR A 60 17.40 -15.53 -47.32
N PRO A 61 18.38 -15.75 -48.24
CA PRO A 61 18.68 -17.07 -48.76
C PRO A 61 19.07 -18.11 -47.70
N LYS A 62 19.67 -17.66 -46.59
CA LYS A 62 20.05 -18.52 -45.47
C LYS A 62 18.82 -19.02 -44.70
N VAL A 63 17.85 -18.14 -44.42
CA VAL A 63 16.61 -18.48 -43.71
C VAL A 63 15.69 -19.31 -44.60
N GLN A 64 15.52 -18.94 -45.87
CA GLN A 64 14.73 -19.72 -46.84
C GLN A 64 15.25 -21.17 -47.01
N ARG A 65 16.58 -21.36 -47.02
CA ARG A 65 17.20 -22.71 -47.03
C ARG A 65 16.97 -23.47 -45.73
N ALA A 66 17.11 -22.81 -44.59
CA ALA A 66 16.92 -23.44 -43.28
C ALA A 66 15.46 -23.87 -43.03
N LEU A 67 14.48 -23.13 -43.60
CA LEU A 67 13.06 -23.44 -43.49
C LEU A 67 12.57 -24.41 -44.58
N HIS A 68 13.43 -24.87 -45.49
CA HIS A 68 13.05 -25.65 -46.68
C HIS A 68 11.98 -24.98 -47.55
N ALA A 69 11.80 -23.66 -47.44
CA ALA A 69 10.73 -22.91 -48.08
C ALA A 69 10.92 -22.74 -49.60
N ASN A 70 12.16 -22.91 -50.09
CA ASN A 70 12.51 -22.82 -51.52
C ASN A 70 12.40 -24.17 -52.27
N THR A 71 11.64 -25.13 -51.75
CA THR A 71 11.47 -26.47 -52.37
C THR A 71 10.43 -26.50 -53.50
N THR A 72 9.64 -25.43 -53.68
CA THR A 72 8.49 -25.40 -54.60
C THR A 72 8.69 -24.53 -55.85
N HIS A 73 9.86 -23.91 -56.05
CA HIS A 73 10.15 -23.01 -57.20
C HIS A 73 9.06 -21.95 -57.46
N LEU A 74 8.40 -21.47 -56.41
CA LEU A 74 7.36 -20.45 -56.55
C LEU A 74 7.98 -19.14 -57.09
N PRO A 75 7.33 -18.46 -58.06
CA PRO A 75 7.90 -17.31 -58.77
C PRO A 75 7.94 -16.02 -57.95
N SER A 76 7.50 -16.03 -56.69
CA SER A 76 7.34 -14.85 -55.84
C SER A 76 8.05 -14.99 -54.49
N VAL A 77 8.49 -13.86 -53.94
CA VAL A 77 9.00 -13.76 -52.55
C VAL A 77 7.93 -14.13 -51.52
N TRP A 78 8.37 -14.52 -50.33
CA TRP A 78 7.48 -14.85 -49.21
C TRP A 78 6.83 -13.57 -48.66
N GLU A 79 5.55 -13.41 -48.90
CA GLU A 79 4.74 -12.27 -48.43
C GLU A 79 3.94 -12.65 -47.17
N PHE A 80 3.64 -11.67 -46.31
CA PHE A 80 2.82 -11.91 -45.11
C PHE A 80 1.40 -12.40 -45.44
N CYS A 81 0.88 -11.99 -46.59
CA CYS A 81 -0.41 -12.42 -47.12
C CYS A 81 -0.18 -13.04 -48.50
N GLY A 82 -0.51 -14.33 -48.67
CA GLY A 82 -0.24 -15.07 -49.90
C GLY A 82 -1.11 -14.60 -51.07
N GLY A 83 -0.61 -13.67 -51.88
CA GLY A 83 -1.34 -13.13 -53.05
C GLY A 83 -1.59 -14.14 -54.18
N HIS A 84 -0.91 -15.29 -54.18
CA HIS A 84 -1.02 -16.33 -55.21
C HIS A 84 -1.86 -17.55 -54.81
N LEU A 85 -2.34 -17.62 -53.56
CA LEU A 85 -3.41 -18.55 -53.24
C LEU A 85 -4.68 -17.98 -53.87
N ALA A 86 -5.28 -18.72 -54.81
CA ALA A 86 -6.53 -18.35 -55.46
C ALA A 86 -7.68 -18.37 -54.43
N TYR A 87 -7.73 -17.35 -53.59
CA TYR A 87 -8.90 -17.07 -52.77
C TYR A 87 -10.01 -16.68 -53.74
N GLN A 88 -10.99 -17.58 -53.92
CA GLN A 88 -12.26 -17.19 -54.51
C GLN A 88 -12.85 -16.12 -53.57
N ARG A 89 -12.94 -14.87 -54.04
CA ARG A 89 -13.51 -13.75 -53.26
C ARG A 89 -14.92 -14.06 -52.74
N GLU A 90 -15.61 -14.98 -53.40
CA GLU A 90 -16.90 -15.56 -53.02
C GLU A 90 -16.88 -16.19 -51.61
N ASN A 91 -15.74 -16.71 -51.16
CA ASN A 91 -15.62 -17.37 -49.84
C ASN A 91 -15.53 -16.38 -48.67
N ILE A 92 -15.20 -15.11 -48.92
CA ILE A 92 -15.08 -14.08 -47.87
C ILE A 92 -16.46 -13.72 -47.29
N GLY A 93 -17.53 -13.93 -48.07
CA GLY A 93 -18.91 -13.66 -47.65
C GLY A 93 -19.64 -14.86 -47.03
N ILE A 94 -18.97 -16.00 -46.81
CA ILE A 94 -19.63 -17.18 -46.23
C ILE A 94 -20.01 -16.89 -44.78
N ASP A 95 -21.31 -16.98 -44.48
CA ASP A 95 -21.80 -16.89 -43.12
C ASP A 95 -21.39 -18.14 -42.33
N VAL A 96 -20.47 -17.95 -41.39
CA VAL A 96 -19.97 -19.01 -40.50
C VAL A 96 -20.82 -19.19 -39.25
N ILE A 97 -21.79 -18.31 -38.97
CA ILE A 97 -22.65 -18.39 -37.78
C ILE A 97 -23.37 -19.74 -37.66
N PRO A 98 -23.97 -20.32 -38.73
CA PRO A 98 -24.60 -21.63 -38.64
C PRO A 98 -23.64 -22.76 -38.24
N LEU A 99 -22.38 -22.68 -38.69
CA LEU A 99 -21.35 -23.64 -38.32
C LEU A 99 -20.97 -23.50 -36.84
N LEU A 100 -20.74 -22.26 -36.36
CA LEU A 100 -20.44 -21.98 -34.96
C LEU A 100 -21.57 -22.45 -34.03
N SER A 101 -22.82 -22.21 -34.41
CA SER A 101 -24.00 -22.71 -33.68
C SER A 101 -24.01 -24.24 -33.60
N LYS A 102 -23.76 -24.95 -34.72
CA LYS A 102 -23.68 -26.41 -34.76
C LYS A 102 -22.56 -26.98 -33.87
N LEU A 103 -21.39 -26.32 -33.85
CA LEU A 103 -20.25 -26.72 -33.02
C LEU A 103 -20.55 -26.52 -31.52
N LEU A 104 -21.15 -25.39 -31.14
CA LEU A 104 -21.56 -25.12 -29.75
C LEU A 104 -22.63 -26.10 -29.26
N ARG A 105 -23.60 -26.49 -30.12
CA ARG A 105 -24.60 -27.53 -29.78
C ARG A 105 -23.97 -28.90 -29.53
N ARG A 106 -22.80 -29.17 -30.12
CA ARG A 106 -21.99 -30.37 -29.86
C ARG A 106 -21.06 -30.22 -28.66
N ARG A 107 -21.20 -29.15 -27.87
CA ARG A 107 -20.40 -28.82 -26.69
C ARG A 107 -18.91 -28.60 -26.99
N LEU A 108 -18.58 -28.17 -28.21
CA LEU A 108 -17.22 -27.72 -28.51
C LEU A 108 -17.06 -26.26 -28.05
N PRO A 109 -16.08 -25.96 -27.19
CA PRO A 109 -15.83 -24.59 -26.75
C PRO A 109 -15.28 -23.77 -27.92
N ILE A 110 -15.80 -22.56 -28.10
CA ILE A 110 -15.37 -21.63 -29.14
C ILE A 110 -14.94 -20.33 -28.47
N LEU A 111 -13.72 -19.88 -28.77
CA LEU A 111 -13.22 -18.57 -28.37
C LEU A 111 -13.33 -17.62 -29.56
N LEU A 112 -14.11 -16.55 -29.41
CA LEU A 112 -14.13 -15.41 -30.34
C LEU A 112 -13.29 -14.30 -29.72
N PHE A 113 -12.25 -13.85 -30.42
CA PHE A 113 -11.36 -12.79 -29.97
C PHE A 113 -11.18 -11.75 -31.08
N ASN A 114 -10.91 -10.51 -30.69
CA ASN A 114 -10.66 -9.41 -31.62
C ASN A 114 -9.77 -8.35 -30.95
N GLY A 115 -8.93 -7.67 -31.74
CA GLY A 115 -8.15 -6.53 -31.29
C GLY A 115 -9.04 -5.31 -31.10
N ASP A 116 -8.81 -4.55 -30.03
CA ASP A 116 -9.53 -3.30 -29.75
C ASP A 116 -9.21 -2.18 -30.77
N GLN A 117 -8.07 -2.29 -31.46
CA GLN A 117 -7.62 -1.39 -32.53
C GLN A 117 -7.85 -1.93 -33.95
N ASP A 118 -8.50 -3.09 -34.12
CA ASP A 118 -8.77 -3.64 -35.46
C ASP A 118 -9.94 -2.88 -36.13
N SER A 119 -9.62 -2.06 -37.13
CA SER A 119 -10.63 -1.30 -37.88
C SER A 119 -11.26 -2.09 -39.03
N LYS A 120 -10.66 -3.22 -39.46
CA LYS A 120 -11.17 -4.05 -40.57
C LYS A 120 -12.25 -5.00 -40.09
N ILE A 121 -12.06 -5.58 -38.91
CA ILE A 121 -13.08 -6.36 -38.21
C ILE A 121 -13.30 -5.68 -36.86
N PRO A 122 -14.23 -4.71 -36.76
CA PRO A 122 -14.43 -3.99 -35.51
C PRO A 122 -14.83 -4.94 -34.38
N LEU A 123 -14.26 -4.72 -33.18
CA LEU A 123 -14.65 -5.42 -31.94
C LEU A 123 -16.18 -5.46 -31.76
N THR A 124 -16.85 -4.36 -32.10
CA THR A 124 -18.31 -4.23 -32.05
C THR A 124 -19.04 -5.30 -32.87
N GLN A 125 -18.53 -5.65 -34.05
CA GLN A 125 -19.13 -6.66 -34.92
C GLN A 125 -18.93 -8.08 -34.35
N THR A 126 -17.74 -8.37 -33.84
CA THR A 126 -17.45 -9.66 -33.17
C THR A 126 -18.35 -9.84 -31.94
N ARG A 127 -18.58 -8.76 -31.18
CA ARG A 127 -19.51 -8.75 -30.04
C ARG A 127 -20.96 -9.00 -30.46
N ILE A 128 -21.42 -8.41 -31.56
CA ILE A 128 -22.78 -8.64 -32.09
C ILE A 128 -22.95 -10.12 -32.44
N ILE A 129 -21.97 -10.73 -33.12
CA ILE A 129 -22.00 -12.16 -33.48
C ILE A 129 -22.04 -13.04 -32.22
N ALA A 130 -21.20 -12.76 -31.21
CA ALA A 130 -21.19 -13.49 -29.95
C ALA A 130 -22.55 -13.40 -29.23
N ASN A 131 -23.18 -12.22 -29.22
CA ASN A 131 -24.49 -12.01 -28.63
C ASN A 131 -25.62 -12.70 -29.41
N MET A 132 -25.54 -12.72 -30.74
CA MET A 132 -26.49 -13.44 -31.60
C MET A 132 -26.44 -14.95 -31.33
N LEU A 133 -25.24 -15.53 -31.28
CA LEU A 133 -25.05 -16.94 -30.94
C LEU A 133 -25.53 -17.27 -29.53
N ALA A 134 -25.23 -16.41 -28.54
CA ALA A 134 -25.70 -16.59 -27.17
C ALA A 134 -27.23 -16.56 -27.07
N LYS A 135 -27.89 -15.64 -27.79
CA LYS A 135 -29.35 -15.53 -27.85
C LYS A 135 -29.98 -16.75 -28.54
N GLU A 136 -29.46 -17.17 -29.69
CA GLU A 136 -29.96 -18.33 -30.44
C GLU A 136 -29.88 -19.61 -29.60
N LEU A 137 -28.75 -19.81 -28.92
CA LEU A 137 -28.47 -21.02 -28.14
C LEU A 137 -28.94 -20.95 -26.69
N LYS A 138 -29.62 -19.86 -26.30
CA LYS A 138 -30.08 -19.59 -24.93
C LYS A 138 -28.96 -19.73 -23.88
N LEU A 139 -27.76 -19.28 -24.23
CA LEU A 139 -26.62 -19.29 -23.33
C LEU A 139 -26.78 -18.16 -22.30
N VAL A 140 -26.48 -18.48 -21.04
CA VAL A 140 -26.50 -17.51 -19.95
C VAL A 140 -25.08 -16.96 -19.76
N PRO A 141 -24.88 -15.64 -19.70
CA PRO A 141 -23.57 -15.07 -19.41
C PRO A 141 -23.10 -15.52 -18.01
N LEU A 142 -21.89 -16.06 -17.93
CA LEU A 142 -21.30 -16.52 -16.67
C LEU A 142 -20.62 -15.38 -15.87
N GLY A 143 -20.60 -14.16 -16.41
CA GLY A 143 -20.01 -12.97 -15.78
C GLY A 143 -20.34 -11.69 -16.53
N ASN A 144 -20.08 -10.54 -15.90
CA ASN A 144 -20.22 -9.23 -16.52
C ASN A 144 -19.04 -8.96 -17.47
N TYR A 145 -19.25 -8.11 -18.47
CA TYR A 145 -18.19 -7.62 -19.33
C TYR A 145 -17.14 -6.91 -18.47
N ALA A 146 -15.92 -7.44 -18.44
CA ALA A 146 -14.82 -6.97 -17.62
C ALA A 146 -13.51 -7.10 -18.40
N PRO A 147 -12.49 -6.25 -18.12
CA PRO A 147 -11.15 -6.46 -18.66
C PRO A 147 -10.66 -7.85 -18.28
N TRP A 148 -10.11 -8.58 -19.25
CA TRP A 148 -9.39 -9.81 -18.96
C TRP A 148 -8.04 -9.41 -18.37
N TYR A 149 -7.87 -9.57 -17.07
CA TYR A 149 -6.55 -9.60 -16.48
C TYR A 149 -5.97 -10.96 -16.79
N ASP A 150 -4.79 -10.99 -17.42
CA ASP A 150 -4.11 -12.26 -17.67
C ASP A 150 -3.91 -12.98 -16.33
N LYS A 151 -4.44 -14.20 -16.23
CA LYS A 151 -4.24 -15.03 -15.05
C LYS A 151 -2.74 -15.31 -14.98
N MET A 152 -2.10 -14.90 -13.87
CA MET A 152 -0.72 -15.23 -13.48
C MET A 152 0.40 -14.23 -13.90
N GLN A 153 0.27 -12.95 -13.57
CA GLN A 153 1.45 -12.21 -13.08
C GLN A 153 1.35 -12.06 -11.56
N VAL A 154 1.54 -13.18 -10.87
CA VAL A 154 1.89 -13.20 -9.45
C VAL A 154 3.37 -13.57 -9.42
N SER A 155 4.22 -12.59 -9.73
CA SER A 155 5.66 -12.72 -9.66
C SER A 155 6.13 -11.84 -8.52
N ALA A 156 6.80 -12.42 -7.53
CA ALA A 156 7.55 -11.62 -6.58
C ALA A 156 8.76 -11.02 -7.31
N GLU A 157 8.65 -9.76 -7.73
CA GLU A 157 9.70 -9.13 -8.50
C GLU A 157 10.77 -8.57 -7.56
N LEU A 158 11.99 -9.08 -7.71
CA LEU A 158 13.15 -8.66 -6.94
C LEU A 158 13.51 -7.21 -7.30
N ILE A 159 13.51 -6.33 -6.31
CA ILE A 159 14.07 -4.98 -6.44
C ILE A 159 15.59 -5.11 -6.34
N THR A 160 16.28 -4.99 -7.48
CA THR A 160 17.75 -5.10 -7.52
C THR A 160 18.43 -3.95 -6.78
N ARG A 161 17.94 -2.71 -6.97
CA ARG A 161 18.39 -1.52 -6.24
C ARG A 161 17.41 -0.37 -6.39
N LEU A 162 17.09 0.32 -5.29
CA LEU A 162 16.34 1.57 -5.32
C LEU A 162 17.25 2.76 -5.69
N PRO A 163 16.74 3.79 -6.39
CA PRO A 163 17.50 5.02 -6.66
C PRO A 163 18.02 5.67 -5.38
N GLY A 164 19.32 6.01 -5.33
CA GLY A 164 19.92 6.60 -4.12
C GLY A 164 20.11 5.64 -2.94
N GLN A 165 19.83 4.34 -3.09
CA GLN A 165 20.09 3.33 -2.06
C GLN A 165 21.58 3.23 -1.73
N PRO A 166 21.96 3.19 -0.42
CA PRO A 166 23.34 2.97 0.00
C PRO A 166 23.95 1.71 -0.62
N ALA A 167 25.26 1.74 -0.87
CA ALA A 167 25.99 0.53 -1.25
C ALA A 167 26.05 -0.44 -0.04
N ASN A 168 26.06 -1.75 -0.30
CA ASN A 168 26.18 -2.83 0.71
C ASN A 168 24.95 -3.08 1.59
N VAL A 169 23.77 -3.22 0.97
CA VAL A 169 22.57 -3.72 1.64
C VAL A 169 22.55 -5.25 1.59
N GLY A 170 22.52 -5.91 2.75
CA GLY A 170 22.65 -7.37 2.88
C GLY A 170 21.34 -8.17 2.73
N PHE A 171 20.18 -7.51 2.74
CA PHE A 171 18.87 -8.14 2.61
C PHE A 171 18.28 -7.96 1.21
N LYS A 172 17.42 -8.91 0.81
CA LYS A 172 16.64 -8.80 -0.42
C LYS A 172 15.36 -8.00 -0.19
N GLN A 173 14.88 -7.40 -1.27
CA GLN A 173 13.67 -6.59 -1.27
C GLN A 173 12.87 -6.87 -2.54
N TYR A 174 11.55 -6.89 -2.41
CA TYR A 174 10.60 -7.30 -3.44
C TYR A 174 9.41 -6.35 -3.40
N SER A 175 8.80 -6.13 -4.55
CA SER A 175 7.53 -5.43 -4.64
C SER A 175 6.69 -5.98 -5.78
N GLY A 176 5.42 -5.62 -5.76
CA GLY A 176 4.49 -5.98 -6.82
C GLY A 176 3.06 -5.89 -6.34
N TYR A 177 2.16 -6.55 -7.05
CA TYR A 177 0.74 -6.54 -6.75
C TYR A 177 0.25 -7.95 -6.40
N ILE A 178 -0.51 -8.08 -5.32
CA ILE A 178 -1.27 -9.29 -5.01
C ILE A 178 -2.73 -9.05 -5.34
N VAL A 179 -3.25 -9.79 -6.33
CA VAL A 179 -4.67 -9.75 -6.69
C VAL A 179 -5.51 -10.29 -5.54
N THR A 180 -6.39 -9.46 -5.00
CA THR A 180 -7.30 -9.81 -3.89
C THR A 180 -8.71 -10.12 -4.37
N ASP A 181 -9.13 -9.54 -5.50
CA ASP A 181 -10.38 -9.87 -6.16
C ASP A 181 -10.27 -9.67 -7.67
N SER A 182 -10.05 -10.78 -8.39
CA SER A 182 -9.94 -10.78 -9.84
C SER A 182 -11.26 -10.44 -10.54
N LYS A 183 -12.43 -10.69 -9.92
CA LYS A 183 -13.74 -10.38 -10.52
C LYS A 183 -14.00 -8.87 -10.56
N HIS A 184 -13.46 -8.14 -9.59
CA HIS A 184 -13.59 -6.69 -9.48
C HIS A 184 -12.30 -5.92 -9.78
N GLY A 185 -11.27 -6.59 -10.32
CA GLY A 185 -9.99 -5.97 -10.66
C GLY A 185 -9.22 -5.39 -9.47
N ARG A 186 -9.44 -5.90 -8.25
CA ARG A 186 -8.75 -5.40 -7.05
C ARG A 186 -7.44 -6.14 -6.83
N ALA A 187 -6.37 -5.37 -6.68
CA ALA A 187 -5.06 -5.84 -6.28
C ALA A 187 -4.46 -4.88 -5.24
N LEU A 188 -3.70 -5.43 -4.30
CA LEU A 188 -2.98 -4.67 -3.29
C LEU A 188 -1.50 -4.64 -3.67
N PHE A 189 -0.94 -3.43 -3.73
CA PHE A 189 0.50 -3.27 -3.84
C PHE A 189 1.17 -3.70 -2.54
N TYR A 190 2.30 -4.39 -2.63
CA TYR A 190 3.12 -4.73 -1.48
C TYR A 190 4.57 -4.34 -1.71
N TYR A 191 5.24 -4.01 -0.61
CA TYR A 191 6.69 -3.90 -0.53
C TYR A 191 7.17 -4.79 0.62
N PHE A 192 8.00 -5.78 0.27
CA PHE A 192 8.52 -6.78 1.19
C PHE A 192 10.04 -6.72 1.19
N VAL A 193 10.63 -6.87 2.36
CA VAL A 193 12.06 -6.67 2.59
C VAL A 193 12.47 -7.68 3.64
N GLU A 194 13.44 -8.53 3.30
CA GLU A 194 13.95 -9.57 4.17
C GLU A 194 14.66 -8.95 5.39
N ILE A 195 14.80 -9.74 6.45
CA ILE A 195 15.61 -9.32 7.60
C ILE A 195 17.08 -9.24 7.19
N ASP A 196 17.78 -8.22 7.70
CA ASP A 196 19.22 -8.05 7.51
C ASP A 196 20.02 -9.04 8.37
N ALA A 197 20.00 -10.32 8.01
CA ALA A 197 20.67 -11.41 8.72
C ALA A 197 21.15 -12.50 7.75
N ALA A 198 22.15 -13.28 8.17
CA ALA A 198 22.72 -14.37 7.36
C ALA A 198 21.70 -15.48 7.01
N GLU A 199 20.73 -15.73 7.90
CA GLU A 199 19.68 -16.73 7.73
C GLU A 199 18.28 -16.10 7.89
N PRO A 200 17.78 -15.39 6.86
CA PRO A 200 16.52 -14.66 6.98
C PRO A 200 15.32 -15.57 7.22
N LEU A 201 15.42 -16.86 6.86
CA LEU A 201 14.36 -17.86 7.01
C LEU A 201 14.11 -18.31 8.46
N LEU A 202 15.08 -18.12 9.35
CA LEU A 202 14.95 -18.46 10.77
C LEU A 202 14.25 -17.37 11.60
N HIS A 203 13.92 -16.24 10.96
CA HIS A 203 13.38 -15.06 11.62
C HIS A 203 11.88 -14.88 11.33
N PRO A 204 11.13 -14.21 12.23
CA PRO A 204 9.68 -14.08 12.11
C PRO A 204 9.28 -13.17 10.94
N LEU A 205 8.16 -13.52 10.31
CA LEU A 205 7.47 -12.64 9.37
C LEU A 205 6.50 -11.78 10.16
N THR A 206 6.72 -10.47 10.17
CA THR A 206 5.73 -9.52 10.70
C THR A 206 5.13 -8.80 9.54
N LEU A 207 3.91 -8.36 9.75
CA LEU A 207 3.17 -7.67 8.75
C LEU A 207 2.49 -6.45 9.46
N TRP A 208 2.82 -5.22 9.03
CA TRP A 208 2.41 -3.84 9.37
C TRP A 208 1.28 -3.13 8.54
N PHE A 209 0.48 -2.30 9.19
CA PHE A 209 -0.57 -1.52 8.51
C PHE A 209 -0.53 -0.07 8.93
N ASN A 210 -0.58 0.84 7.96
CA ASN A 210 -1.01 2.21 8.25
C ASN A 210 -2.55 2.33 8.23
N GLY A 211 -3.04 3.36 8.92
CA GLY A 211 -4.47 3.63 9.13
C GLY A 211 -5.07 4.61 8.12
N GLY A 212 -5.59 5.73 8.61
CA GLY A 212 -6.33 6.73 7.84
C GLY A 212 -7.82 6.77 8.19
N PRO A 213 -8.69 5.95 7.57
CA PRO A 213 -8.45 4.89 6.57
C PRO A 213 -7.97 5.39 5.19
N GLY A 214 -7.24 4.55 4.47
CA GLY A 214 -6.74 4.83 3.11
C GLY A 214 -5.31 5.39 3.06
N CYS A 215 -4.58 5.38 4.18
CA CYS A 215 -3.18 5.78 4.21
C CYS A 215 -2.24 4.64 3.81
N SER A 216 -1.20 4.98 3.06
CA SER A 216 -0.29 4.04 2.43
C SER A 216 0.71 3.46 3.42
N SER A 217 0.73 2.12 3.57
CA SER A 217 1.78 1.40 4.30
C SER A 217 3.18 1.58 3.70
N LEU A 218 3.28 1.94 2.41
CA LEU A 218 4.55 2.24 1.76
C LEU A 218 5.17 3.56 2.26
N GLY A 219 4.46 4.68 2.14
CA GLY A 219 4.96 6.00 2.56
C GLY A 219 5.21 6.11 4.05
N TYR A 220 4.15 5.98 4.86
CA TYR A 220 4.25 6.08 6.32
C TYR A 220 5.08 4.92 6.88
N GLY A 221 4.60 3.68 6.77
CA GLY A 221 5.29 2.53 7.37
C GLY A 221 6.71 2.33 6.84
N ALA A 222 6.86 2.14 5.52
CA ALA A 222 8.13 1.66 4.97
C ALA A 222 9.18 2.75 4.67
N PHE A 223 8.81 4.02 4.51
CA PHE A 223 9.78 5.09 4.18
C PHE A 223 9.84 6.22 5.21
N LYS A 224 8.86 6.32 6.13
CA LYS A 224 8.86 7.31 7.22
C LYS A 224 9.20 6.67 8.56
N GLU A 225 8.44 5.67 8.95
CA GLU A 225 8.46 5.12 10.29
C GLU A 225 9.60 4.10 10.42
N HIS A 226 9.46 2.96 9.73
CA HIS A 226 10.20 1.77 10.10
C HIS A 226 10.55 0.84 8.96
N GLY A 227 10.47 1.23 7.69
CA GLY A 227 11.17 0.42 6.68
C GLY A 227 12.68 0.64 6.69
N PRO A 228 13.41 -0.09 5.83
CA PRO A 228 14.87 -0.17 5.88
C PRO A 228 15.59 1.10 5.47
N PHE A 229 14.85 2.02 4.84
CA PHE A 229 15.39 3.25 4.28
C PHE A 229 14.45 4.41 4.54
N GLN A 230 15.04 5.60 4.71
CA GLN A 230 14.34 6.89 4.73
C GLN A 230 14.99 7.79 3.66
N PRO A 231 14.24 8.68 2.98
CA PRO A 231 14.86 9.68 2.11
C PRO A 231 15.64 10.73 2.92
N GLY A 232 16.90 10.96 2.58
CA GLY A 232 17.75 12.01 3.12
C GLY A 232 17.53 13.37 2.44
N GLU A 233 18.15 14.42 3.00
CA GLU A 233 18.05 15.81 2.51
C GLU A 233 18.55 16.01 1.07
N ASP A 234 19.52 15.21 0.64
CA ASP A 234 20.09 15.23 -0.72
C ASP A 234 19.23 14.49 -1.75
N GLY A 235 18.11 13.90 -1.31
CA GLY A 235 17.21 13.10 -2.13
C GLY A 235 17.69 11.68 -2.42
N ASN A 236 18.80 11.24 -1.80
CA ASN A 236 19.21 9.83 -1.73
C ASN A 236 18.54 9.12 -0.54
N LEU A 237 18.69 7.80 -0.43
CA LEU A 237 18.18 7.03 0.70
C LEU A 237 19.25 6.89 1.77
N VAL A 238 18.88 7.11 3.03
CA VAL A 238 19.67 6.78 4.21
C VAL A 238 19.14 5.49 4.83
N LYS A 239 20.03 4.63 5.32
CA LYS A 239 19.62 3.39 6.00
C LYS A 239 18.98 3.75 7.34
N ASN A 240 17.76 3.27 7.57
CA ASN A 240 17.11 3.38 8.86
C ASN A 240 17.73 2.35 9.82
N GLN A 241 18.56 2.80 10.77
CA GLN A 241 19.18 1.91 11.76
C GLN A 241 18.16 1.24 12.70
N TYR A 242 16.91 1.70 12.70
CA TYR A 242 15.82 1.24 13.54
C TYR A 242 14.67 0.62 12.75
N SER A 243 14.93 0.24 11.49
CA SER A 243 13.98 -0.43 10.60
C SER A 243 13.29 -1.63 11.23
N TRP A 244 11.97 -1.65 11.14
CA TRP A 244 11.11 -2.80 11.38
C TRP A 244 11.02 -3.63 10.12
N ASN A 245 10.58 -3.11 8.97
CA ASN A 245 10.53 -3.87 7.73
C ASN A 245 9.93 -5.28 7.89
N LEU A 246 8.72 -5.17 8.44
CA LEU A 246 7.88 -6.12 9.16
C LEU A 246 6.34 -5.81 8.85
N ALA A 247 5.97 -5.39 7.60
CA ALA A 247 4.85 -5.72 6.60
C ALA A 247 3.36 -5.07 6.41
N LYS A 248 2.17 -5.79 6.20
CA LYS A 248 0.59 -5.75 6.14
C LYS A 248 -0.45 -5.05 5.11
N ASP A 249 -1.25 -5.86 4.30
CA ASP A 249 -2.75 -5.91 3.95
C ASP A 249 -3.37 -7.27 3.36
N ASN A 250 -4.13 -8.17 4.03
CA ASN A 250 -3.44 -9.34 4.61
C ASN A 250 -3.87 -10.79 4.71
N LEU A 251 -5.10 -11.24 4.96
CA LEU A 251 -5.25 -12.69 5.22
C LEU A 251 -5.06 -13.48 3.93
N GLN A 252 -5.81 -13.10 2.88
CA GLN A 252 -5.65 -13.71 1.57
C GLN A 252 -4.27 -13.41 0.99
N PHE A 253 -3.76 -12.19 1.23
CA PHE A 253 -2.37 -11.84 0.98
C PHE A 253 -1.43 -12.80 1.72
N LEU A 254 -1.59 -13.07 3.02
CA LEU A 254 -0.75 -13.97 3.83
C LEU A 254 -0.80 -15.38 3.30
N VAL A 255 -2.00 -15.88 2.99
CA VAL A 255 -2.20 -17.22 2.45
C VAL A 255 -1.52 -17.35 1.08
N ASN A 256 -1.65 -16.36 0.21
CA ASN A 256 -0.99 -16.36 -1.11
C ASN A 256 0.51 -16.10 -1.00
N TRP A 257 0.94 -15.21 -0.12
CA TRP A 257 2.33 -14.91 0.19
C TRP A 257 3.03 -16.16 0.70
N PHE A 258 2.41 -16.96 1.57
CA PHE A 258 2.97 -18.25 1.98
C PHE A 258 3.01 -19.30 0.86
N LYS A 259 2.27 -19.12 -0.25
CA LYS A 259 2.42 -19.98 -1.45
C LYS A 259 3.61 -19.52 -2.28
N GLU A 260 3.80 -18.21 -2.42
CA GLU A 260 4.94 -17.61 -3.14
C GLU A 260 6.26 -17.81 -2.36
N PHE A 261 6.20 -17.78 -1.03
CA PHE A 261 7.34 -17.91 -0.13
C PHE A 261 7.15 -19.08 0.86
N PRO A 262 7.07 -20.33 0.38
CA PRO A 262 6.75 -21.51 1.19
C PRO A 262 7.77 -21.81 2.30
N GLN A 263 9.01 -21.33 2.15
CA GLN A 263 10.08 -21.49 3.14
C GLN A 263 9.77 -20.81 4.48
N TYR A 264 8.92 -19.78 4.51
CA TYR A 264 8.49 -19.10 5.74
C TYR A 264 7.21 -19.68 6.36
N ARG A 265 6.65 -20.76 5.78
CA ARG A 265 5.33 -21.27 6.16
C ARG A 265 5.22 -21.66 7.63
N ASN A 266 6.34 -22.04 8.24
CA ASN A 266 6.44 -22.51 9.61
C ASN A 266 6.95 -21.44 10.58
N SER A 267 7.21 -20.22 10.12
CA SER A 267 7.66 -19.11 10.95
C SER A 267 6.57 -18.66 11.93
N ASP A 268 7.01 -18.12 13.06
CA ASP A 268 6.13 -17.48 14.02
C ASP A 268 5.64 -16.14 13.46
N LEU A 269 4.33 -15.90 13.54
CA LEU A 269 3.66 -14.72 12.99
C LEU A 269 3.25 -13.77 14.12
N TYR A 270 3.62 -12.51 13.98
CA TYR A 270 3.22 -11.42 14.87
C TYR A 270 2.51 -10.35 14.05
N LEU A 271 1.40 -9.81 14.56
CA LEU A 271 0.66 -8.76 13.86
C LEU A 271 0.78 -7.45 14.60
N THR A 272 1.19 -6.41 13.90
CA THR A 272 1.34 -5.08 14.49
C THR A 272 0.66 -4.03 13.62
N GLY A 273 0.30 -2.91 14.24
CA GLY A 273 -0.31 -1.80 13.52
C GLY A 273 -0.61 -0.64 14.45
N GLU A 274 -0.85 0.53 13.86
CA GLU A 274 -1.10 1.77 14.58
C GLU A 274 -2.43 2.43 14.21
N SER A 275 -2.97 3.26 15.10
CA SER A 275 -4.11 4.13 14.80
C SER A 275 -5.36 3.31 14.44
N TYR A 276 -5.94 3.51 13.26
CA TYR A 276 -7.08 2.73 12.77
C TYR A 276 -6.74 1.24 12.54
N ALA A 277 -5.46 0.84 12.52
CA ALA A 277 -5.09 -0.57 12.55
C ALA A 277 -5.45 -1.27 13.89
N GLY A 278 -5.84 -0.50 14.91
CA GLY A 278 -6.59 -1.01 16.06
C GLY A 278 -7.88 -1.75 15.67
N HIS A 279 -8.47 -1.45 14.50
CA HIS A 279 -9.51 -2.26 13.88
C HIS A 279 -8.92 -3.42 13.06
N TYR A 280 -7.96 -3.13 12.18
CA TYR A 280 -7.48 -4.11 11.20
C TYR A 280 -6.81 -5.32 11.84
N VAL A 281 -5.92 -5.11 12.80
CA VAL A 281 -5.08 -6.16 13.38
C VAL A 281 -5.92 -7.16 14.18
N PRO A 282 -6.84 -6.77 15.10
CA PRO A 282 -7.69 -7.72 15.81
C PRO A 282 -8.63 -8.52 14.89
N GLN A 283 -9.28 -7.86 13.92
CA GLN A 283 -10.15 -8.53 12.94
C GLN A 283 -9.43 -9.63 12.18
N LEU A 284 -8.21 -9.34 11.76
CA LEU A 284 -7.37 -10.25 11.03
C LEU A 284 -6.78 -11.37 11.88
N ALA A 285 -6.42 -11.09 13.14
CA ALA A 285 -6.06 -12.12 14.10
C ALA A 285 -7.21 -13.11 14.30
N ALA A 286 -8.45 -12.62 14.41
CA ALA A 286 -9.62 -13.47 14.58
C ALA A 286 -9.90 -14.34 13.34
N LEU A 287 -9.80 -13.75 12.14
CA LEU A 287 -9.91 -14.50 10.88
C LEU A 287 -8.81 -15.56 10.74
N LEU A 288 -7.59 -15.27 11.18
CA LEU A 288 -6.48 -16.26 11.19
C LEU A 288 -6.76 -17.44 12.12
N LEU A 289 -7.29 -17.17 13.32
CA LEU A 289 -7.68 -18.23 14.25
C LEU A 289 -8.80 -19.11 13.66
N ASP A 290 -9.75 -18.51 12.95
CA ASP A 290 -10.83 -19.26 12.29
C ASP A 290 -10.32 -20.08 11.09
N TYR A 291 -9.48 -19.50 10.26
CA TYR A 291 -8.78 -20.20 9.18
C TYR A 291 -8.00 -21.41 9.71
N ASN A 292 -7.31 -21.26 10.84
CA ASN A 292 -6.51 -22.34 11.44
C ASN A 292 -7.35 -23.55 11.86
N LYS A 293 -8.61 -23.36 12.28
CA LYS A 293 -9.53 -24.47 12.63
C LYS A 293 -9.81 -25.39 11.43
N HIS A 294 -9.76 -24.85 10.22
CA HIS A 294 -10.09 -25.55 8.97
C HIS A 294 -8.85 -25.90 8.13
N SER A 295 -7.64 -25.74 8.69
CA SER A 295 -6.38 -25.78 7.94
C SER A 295 -5.79 -27.18 7.72
N ASN A 296 -6.53 -28.26 8.02
CA ASN A 296 -6.12 -29.67 7.83
C ASN A 296 -4.69 -29.98 8.31
N GLY A 297 -4.35 -29.53 9.53
CA GLY A 297 -3.05 -29.79 10.16
C GLY A 297 -1.92 -28.84 9.74
N LYS A 298 -2.21 -27.77 8.98
CA LYS A 298 -1.24 -26.72 8.62
C LYS A 298 -1.70 -25.36 9.14
N PRO A 299 -1.69 -25.08 10.46
CA PRO A 299 -2.04 -23.76 10.97
C PRO A 299 -0.94 -22.72 10.66
N ILE A 300 -1.32 -21.44 10.58
CA ILE A 300 -0.39 -20.31 10.62
C ILE A 300 -0.14 -19.97 12.10
N LYS A 301 1.14 -19.88 12.51
CA LYS A 301 1.55 -19.77 13.93
C LYS A 301 1.45 -18.34 14.46
N LEU A 302 0.23 -17.83 14.65
CA LEU A 302 0.03 -16.54 15.31
C LEU A 302 0.51 -16.59 16.78
N LYS A 303 1.47 -15.73 17.15
CA LYS A 303 2.06 -15.67 18.49
C LYS A 303 1.50 -14.57 19.37
N ALA A 304 1.38 -13.35 18.86
CA ALA A 304 0.87 -12.19 19.61
C ALA A 304 0.51 -11.05 18.66
N ILE A 305 -0.19 -10.04 19.18
CA ILE A 305 -0.45 -8.79 18.47
C ILE A 305 0.01 -7.55 19.26
N ALA A 306 0.46 -6.50 18.58
CA ALA A 306 0.78 -5.21 19.18
C ALA A 306 0.03 -4.07 18.48
N LEU A 307 -0.54 -3.16 19.26
CA LEU A 307 -1.41 -2.08 18.77
C LEU A 307 -0.90 -0.74 19.32
N GLY A 308 -0.36 0.09 18.42
CA GLY A 308 0.16 1.43 18.72
C GLY A 308 -0.92 2.49 18.58
N ASN A 309 -1.01 3.41 19.53
CA ASN A 309 -2.01 4.48 19.58
C ASN A 309 -3.37 4.04 19.02
N PRO A 310 -3.99 2.95 19.52
CA PRO A 310 -4.97 2.22 18.73
C PRO A 310 -6.39 2.74 18.91
N LEU A 311 -7.11 2.93 17.79
CA LEU A 311 -8.56 3.12 17.84
C LEU A 311 -9.21 1.75 18.08
N LEU A 312 -9.77 1.56 19.27
CA LEU A 312 -10.46 0.32 19.64
C LEU A 312 -11.97 0.54 19.86
N ASP A 313 -12.32 1.74 20.28
CA ASP A 313 -13.68 2.20 20.48
C ASP A 313 -13.75 3.71 20.26
N LEU A 314 -14.67 4.18 19.42
CA LEU A 314 -14.77 5.59 19.05
C LEU A 314 -15.14 6.50 20.23
N VAL A 315 -15.88 6.00 21.21
CA VAL A 315 -16.34 6.83 22.33
C VAL A 315 -15.21 7.05 23.32
N ILE A 316 -14.43 6.01 23.61
CA ILE A 316 -13.36 6.07 24.60
C ILE A 316 -12.06 6.56 23.96
N SER A 317 -11.61 5.95 22.86
CA SER A 317 -10.20 6.06 22.42
C SER A 317 -9.79 7.48 22.00
N ILE A 318 -10.72 8.28 21.49
CA ILE A 318 -10.42 9.61 20.91
C ILE A 318 -10.84 10.76 21.82
N ASP A 319 -11.25 10.53 23.07
CA ASP A 319 -11.54 11.65 23.97
C ASP A 319 -10.23 12.32 24.43
N SER A 320 -9.91 13.45 23.79
CA SER A 320 -8.70 14.24 24.00
C SER A 320 -8.87 15.41 24.97
N THR A 321 -10.05 15.56 25.56
CA THR A 321 -10.43 16.75 26.33
C THR A 321 -9.46 17.07 27.47
N GLU A 322 -9.29 16.13 28.41
CA GLU A 322 -8.37 16.30 29.56
C GLU A 322 -6.90 16.33 29.11
N PHE A 323 -6.57 15.63 28.02
CA PHE A 323 -5.21 15.57 27.51
C PHE A 323 -4.78 16.94 26.99
N LEU A 324 -5.56 17.56 26.11
CA LEU A 324 -5.27 18.89 25.57
C LEU A 324 -5.17 19.95 26.68
N TRP A 325 -6.06 19.91 27.67
CA TRP A 325 -6.04 20.85 28.79
C TRP A 325 -4.80 20.68 29.67
N SER A 326 -4.48 19.44 30.05
CA SER A 326 -3.29 19.16 30.86
C SER A 326 -1.97 19.48 30.16
N HIS A 327 -1.97 19.59 28.82
CA HIS A 327 -0.82 20.01 28.02
C HIS A 327 -0.83 21.52 27.69
N GLY A 328 -1.76 22.28 28.27
CA GLY A 328 -1.81 23.73 28.13
C GLY A 328 -2.29 24.25 26.78
N LEU A 329 -2.91 23.39 25.96
CA LEU A 329 -3.35 23.73 24.60
C LEU A 329 -4.76 24.31 24.53
N ILE A 330 -5.56 24.14 25.59
CA ILE A 330 -6.91 24.67 25.66
C ILE A 330 -7.16 25.32 27.02
N SER A 331 -8.01 26.35 27.02
CA SER A 331 -8.40 27.11 28.20
C SER A 331 -9.34 26.31 29.12
N ASP A 332 -9.48 26.76 30.38
CA ASP A 332 -10.49 26.22 31.31
C ASP A 332 -11.91 26.38 30.76
N GLU A 333 -12.18 27.47 30.04
CA GLU A 333 -13.47 27.70 29.37
C GLU A 333 -13.72 26.61 28.32
N LEU A 334 -12.74 26.35 27.45
CA LEU A 334 -12.87 25.33 26.42
C LEU A 334 -12.90 23.91 27.01
N LEU A 335 -12.19 23.64 28.11
CA LEU A 335 -12.32 22.39 28.87
C LEU A 335 -13.77 22.17 29.32
N MET A 336 -14.41 23.19 29.86
CA MET A 336 -15.80 23.09 30.32
C MET A 336 -16.77 22.90 29.14
N LEU A 337 -16.57 23.63 28.03
CA LEU A 337 -17.39 23.49 26.83
C LEU A 337 -17.24 22.11 26.18
N THR A 338 -16.03 21.57 26.09
CA THR A 338 -15.80 20.24 25.53
C THR A 338 -16.40 19.14 26.41
N LYS A 339 -16.33 19.27 27.73
CA LYS A 339 -16.97 18.32 28.68
C LYS A 339 -18.49 18.35 28.68
N THR A 340 -19.09 19.53 28.53
CA THR A 340 -20.55 19.72 28.77
C THR A 340 -21.35 19.87 27.48
N VAL A 341 -20.76 20.44 26.43
CA VAL A 341 -21.43 20.73 25.17
C VAL A 341 -21.03 19.71 24.12
N CYS A 342 -19.77 19.67 23.70
CA CYS A 342 -19.35 18.76 22.63
C CYS A 342 -17.90 18.29 22.76
N ASN A 343 -17.72 17.02 23.08
CA ASN A 343 -16.42 16.36 23.04
C ASN A 343 -16.14 15.77 21.65
N ARG A 344 -14.90 15.33 21.44
CA ARG A 344 -14.43 14.77 20.17
C ARG A 344 -15.21 13.53 19.70
N PRO A 345 -15.55 12.56 20.56
CA PRO A 345 -16.46 11.49 20.19
C PRO A 345 -17.81 11.95 19.62
N ARG A 346 -18.48 12.89 20.31
CA ARG A 346 -19.76 13.45 19.85
C ARG A 346 -19.62 14.15 18.51
N TYR A 347 -18.63 15.03 18.37
CA TYR A 347 -18.35 15.75 17.13
C TYR A 347 -18.15 14.78 15.95
N LEU A 348 -17.32 13.76 16.13
CA LEU A 348 -17.04 12.81 15.06
C LEU A 348 -18.27 11.96 14.73
N ASN A 349 -19.03 11.51 15.73
CA ASN A 349 -20.27 10.77 15.50
C ASN A 349 -21.32 11.61 14.75
N GLU A 350 -21.53 12.87 15.12
CA GLU A 350 -22.47 13.75 14.41
C GLU A 350 -22.01 14.03 12.97
N SER A 351 -20.71 14.28 12.78
CA SER A 351 -20.09 14.49 11.46
C SER A 351 -20.26 13.27 10.54
N LEU A 352 -20.01 12.06 11.05
CA LEU A 352 -20.16 10.81 10.29
C LEU A 352 -21.61 10.54 9.87
N ASN A 353 -22.58 11.01 10.65
CA ASN A 353 -24.01 10.87 10.36
C ASN A 353 -24.57 12.04 9.54
N GLY A 354 -23.75 13.02 9.15
CA GLY A 354 -24.18 14.20 8.40
C GLY A 354 -25.05 15.18 9.18
N ASN A 355 -25.07 15.06 10.52
CA ASN A 355 -25.96 15.81 11.42
C ASN A 355 -25.17 16.65 12.42
N LEU A 356 -24.11 17.33 11.97
CA LEU A 356 -23.25 18.13 12.83
C LEU A 356 -23.99 19.35 13.40
N SER A 357 -24.10 19.39 14.73
CA SER A 357 -24.81 20.44 15.46
C SER A 357 -24.04 21.77 15.47
N LYS A 358 -24.76 22.89 15.56
CA LYS A 358 -24.16 24.23 15.59
C LYS A 358 -23.31 24.43 16.83
N GLU A 359 -23.72 23.83 17.94
CA GLU A 359 -23.03 23.84 19.22
C GLU A 359 -21.68 23.11 19.09
N CYS A 360 -21.66 21.91 18.48
CA CYS A 360 -20.41 21.19 18.21
C CYS A 360 -19.47 21.97 17.29
N ILE A 361 -20.01 22.62 16.24
CA ILE A 361 -19.23 23.49 15.36
C ILE A 361 -18.59 24.64 16.16
N GLY A 362 -19.36 25.31 17.02
CA GLY A 362 -18.86 26.40 17.86
C GLY A 362 -17.72 25.97 18.79
N VAL A 363 -17.87 24.84 19.48
CA VAL A 363 -16.83 24.29 20.36
C VAL A 363 -15.56 23.95 19.58
N PHE A 364 -15.69 23.28 18.42
CA PHE A 364 -14.53 22.87 17.63
C PHE A 364 -13.86 24.03 16.88
N ASN A 365 -14.59 25.08 16.54
CA ASN A 365 -14.00 26.32 16.03
C ASN A 365 -13.15 27.00 17.10
N LYS A 366 -13.67 27.14 18.33
CA LYS A 366 -12.89 27.69 19.46
C LYS A 366 -11.67 26.81 19.77
N GLN A 367 -11.81 25.49 19.69
CA GLN A 367 -10.67 24.58 19.82
C GLN A 367 -9.61 24.80 18.74
N TYR A 368 -10.01 24.99 17.49
CA TYR A 368 -9.08 25.31 16.41
C TYR A 368 -8.38 26.66 16.62
N GLU A 369 -9.11 27.67 17.11
CA GLU A 369 -8.55 28.99 17.44
C GLU A 369 -7.53 28.93 18.58
N GLU A 370 -7.84 28.22 19.67
CA GLU A 370 -6.94 28.12 20.84
C GLU A 370 -5.68 27.29 20.55
N ILE A 371 -5.81 26.17 19.83
CA ILE A 371 -4.68 25.28 19.51
C ILE A 371 -3.81 25.87 18.39
N GLY A 372 -4.43 26.61 17.47
CA GLY A 372 -3.78 27.19 16.30
C GLY A 372 -3.54 26.19 15.17
N SER A 373 -3.41 26.71 13.96
CA SER A 373 -3.19 25.94 12.72
C SER A 373 -1.80 25.29 12.60
N TYR A 374 -0.91 25.59 13.54
CA TYR A 374 0.51 25.26 13.50
C TYR A 374 0.91 24.12 14.44
N THR A 375 -0.09 23.47 15.05
CA THR A 375 0.08 22.36 16.00
C THR A 375 -0.54 21.10 15.40
N ASP A 376 0.23 20.01 15.25
CA ASP A 376 -0.33 18.71 14.85
C ASP A 376 -0.86 17.99 16.08
N PHE A 377 -2.14 17.61 16.06
CA PHE A 377 -2.75 16.77 17.10
C PHE A 377 -2.08 15.40 17.25
N GLY A 378 -1.42 14.92 16.20
CA GLY A 378 -0.66 13.67 16.27
C GLY A 378 0.71 13.84 16.88
N ASP A 379 1.24 15.07 16.98
CA ASP A 379 2.57 15.36 17.48
C ASP A 379 2.66 16.81 17.97
N LEU A 380 2.30 17.02 19.24
CA LEU A 380 2.11 18.36 19.81
C LEU A 380 3.40 19.19 19.89
N ILE A 381 4.56 18.55 19.85
CA ILE A 381 5.86 19.19 20.08
C ILE A 381 6.74 19.23 18.83
N LEU A 382 6.30 18.62 17.72
CA LEU A 382 7.02 18.67 16.46
C LEU A 382 6.82 20.05 15.81
N PRO A 383 7.91 20.77 15.49
CA PRO A 383 7.83 22.03 14.77
C PRO A 383 7.36 21.79 13.34
N LEU A 384 6.92 22.86 12.69
CA LEU A 384 6.54 22.78 11.28
C LEU A 384 7.76 22.67 10.38
N CYS A 385 7.58 21.98 9.25
CA CYS A 385 8.54 22.06 8.17
C CYS A 385 8.55 23.48 7.57
N THR A 386 9.69 24.16 7.65
CA THR A 386 9.92 25.47 7.01
C THR A 386 10.73 25.37 5.72
N SER A 387 11.04 24.15 5.22
CA SER A 387 11.92 23.97 4.06
C SER A 387 11.26 24.43 2.74
N THR A 388 12.10 25.02 1.89
CA THR A 388 11.77 25.85 0.72
C THR A 388 11.39 25.08 -0.55
N SER A 389 10.61 24.00 -0.45
CA SER A 389 10.08 23.33 -1.65
C SER A 389 8.97 24.17 -2.30
N LEU A 390 8.90 24.19 -3.64
CA LEU A 390 8.03 25.06 -4.45
C LEU A 390 6.51 24.99 -4.13
N LEU A 391 6.05 23.97 -3.40
CA LEU A 391 4.66 23.85 -2.94
C LEU A 391 4.38 24.62 -1.64
N GLY A 392 5.39 24.83 -0.77
CA GLY A 392 5.27 25.63 0.44
C GLY A 392 5.37 27.15 0.22
N GLN A 393 5.80 27.57 -0.97
CA GLN A 393 6.10 28.99 -1.27
C GLN A 393 4.86 29.89 -1.41
N SER A 394 3.63 29.37 -1.41
CA SER A 394 2.45 30.20 -1.68
C SER A 394 1.82 30.85 -0.45
N LEU A 395 2.18 30.49 0.80
CA LEU A 395 1.36 30.94 1.94
C LEU A 395 2.07 31.63 3.10
N TYR A 396 3.36 31.42 3.37
CA TYR A 396 3.93 31.94 4.62
C TYR A 396 5.41 32.29 4.49
N LEU A 397 5.72 33.60 4.47
CA LEU A 397 7.09 34.12 4.57
C LEU A 397 7.15 35.21 5.66
N GLY A 398 7.74 34.87 6.81
CA GLY A 398 8.05 35.80 7.89
C GLY A 398 9.56 35.88 8.19
N LYS A 399 10.05 37.06 8.58
CA LYS A 399 11.48 37.32 8.89
C LYS A 399 12.06 36.51 10.07
N PHE A 400 11.24 35.79 10.83
CA PHE A 400 11.67 35.00 11.99
C PHE A 400 11.98 33.52 11.67
N ASP A 401 11.60 33.03 10.48
CA ASP A 401 11.69 31.61 10.14
C ASP A 401 13.13 31.10 9.99
N ALA A 402 14.05 31.97 9.55
CA ALA A 402 15.48 31.64 9.46
C ALA A 402 16.12 31.40 10.84
N LEU A 403 15.70 32.16 11.86
CA LEU A 403 16.16 31.99 13.23
C LEU A 403 15.59 30.72 13.86
N TYR A 404 14.33 30.38 13.57
CA TYR A 404 13.70 29.15 14.04
C TYR A 404 14.27 27.90 13.37
N ALA A 405 14.60 27.95 12.07
CA ALA A 405 15.27 26.85 11.39
C ALA A 405 16.67 26.58 11.96
N GLU A 406 17.43 27.64 12.30
CA GLU A 406 18.75 27.51 12.94
C GLU A 406 18.64 26.96 14.37
N LEU A 407 17.58 27.29 15.12
CA LEU A 407 17.29 26.74 16.45
C LEU A 407 16.80 25.29 16.39
N ALA A 408 15.95 24.92 15.42
CA ALA A 408 15.46 23.56 15.21
C ALA A 408 16.61 22.60 14.83
N ALA A 409 17.56 23.06 14.00
CA ALA A 409 18.76 22.30 13.67
C ALA A 409 19.71 22.06 14.87
N ARG A 410 19.61 22.88 15.92
CA ARG A 410 20.38 22.75 17.18
C ARG A 410 19.61 22.04 18.29
N SER A 411 18.32 21.81 18.10
CA SER A 411 17.44 21.16 19.07
C SER A 411 17.34 19.68 18.73
N VAL A 412 17.46 18.80 19.72
CA VAL A 412 17.11 17.37 19.57
C VAL A 412 15.59 17.30 19.50
N VAL A 413 15.03 17.68 18.37
CA VAL A 413 13.59 17.55 18.10
C VAL A 413 13.32 16.07 17.80
N PRO A 414 12.33 15.43 18.46
CA PRO A 414 11.96 14.05 18.14
C PRO A 414 11.29 14.00 16.76
N GLY A 415 12.06 13.81 15.70
CA GLY A 415 11.56 13.64 14.32
C GLY A 415 11.88 14.81 13.38
N ASP A 416 12.01 14.50 12.09
CA ASP A 416 12.27 15.47 11.03
C ASP A 416 10.95 15.95 10.38
N PRO A 417 10.49 17.18 10.66
CA PRO A 417 9.17 17.64 10.24
C PRO A 417 9.01 17.74 8.72
N CYS A 418 10.10 17.74 7.96
CA CYS A 418 10.11 17.82 6.49
C CYS A 418 10.21 16.45 5.82
N LEU A 419 10.23 15.35 6.58
CA LEU A 419 10.38 14.00 6.03
C LEU A 419 9.23 13.64 5.08
N ASP A 420 8.01 14.07 5.38
CA ASP A 420 6.84 13.76 4.54
C ASP A 420 6.99 14.34 3.11
N ASP A 421 7.40 15.61 2.98
CA ASP A 421 7.64 16.24 1.69
C ASP A 421 8.69 15.50 0.86
N ARG A 422 9.79 15.07 1.52
CA ARG A 422 10.87 14.32 0.85
C ARG A 422 10.41 12.94 0.40
N ILE A 423 9.59 12.24 1.19
CA ILE A 423 9.01 10.94 0.81
C ILE A 423 8.06 11.10 -0.37
N TYR A 424 7.18 12.10 -0.33
CA TYR A 424 6.26 12.38 -1.44
C TYR A 424 7.02 12.64 -2.74
N GLN A 425 8.07 13.47 -2.69
CA GLN A 425 8.90 13.73 -3.86
C GLN A 425 9.65 12.48 -4.32
N TYR A 426 10.19 11.68 -3.40
CA TYR A 426 10.96 10.49 -3.72
C TYR A 426 10.10 9.40 -4.37
N LEU A 427 8.96 9.04 -3.79
CA LEU A 427 8.08 7.96 -4.27
C LEU A 427 7.37 8.31 -5.60
N ASN A 428 7.29 9.59 -5.95
CA ASN A 428 6.76 10.05 -7.23
C ASN A 428 7.81 10.19 -8.35
N LYS A 429 9.10 9.91 -8.09
CA LYS A 429 10.12 9.87 -9.15
C LYS A 429 9.82 8.69 -10.11
N PRO A 430 9.77 8.87 -11.44
CA PRO A 430 9.50 7.78 -12.38
C PRO A 430 10.46 6.60 -12.24
N LYS A 431 11.76 6.85 -12.01
CA LYS A 431 12.76 5.80 -11.77
C LYS A 431 12.49 5.02 -10.47
N VAL A 432 11.94 5.66 -9.44
CA VAL A 432 11.58 5.00 -8.17
C VAL A 432 10.35 4.13 -8.38
N GLN A 433 9.32 4.64 -9.06
CA GLN A 433 8.14 3.85 -9.41
C GLN A 433 8.49 2.65 -10.29
N GLN A 434 9.33 2.86 -11.31
CA GLN A 434 9.84 1.78 -12.17
C GLN A 434 10.62 0.73 -11.35
N ALA A 435 11.53 1.16 -10.47
CA ALA A 435 12.31 0.26 -9.62
C ALA A 435 11.45 -0.51 -8.60
N LEU A 436 10.33 0.07 -8.16
CA LEU A 436 9.34 -0.57 -7.30
C LEU A 436 8.32 -1.40 -8.09
N HIS A 437 8.45 -1.49 -9.42
CA HIS A 437 7.46 -2.11 -10.29
C HIS A 437 6.04 -1.58 -10.03
N ALA A 438 5.95 -0.31 -9.64
CA ALA A 438 4.72 0.43 -9.39
C ALA A 438 4.29 1.16 -10.66
N ASN A 439 3.02 1.55 -10.73
CA ASN A 439 2.46 2.31 -11.85
C ASN A 439 2.57 1.61 -13.23
N THR A 440 2.62 0.27 -13.24
CA THR A 440 2.66 -0.55 -14.46
C THR A 440 1.40 -0.43 -15.31
N THR A 441 0.33 0.16 -14.77
CA THR A 441 -0.96 0.41 -15.43
C THR A 441 -1.17 1.87 -15.84
N HIS A 442 -0.15 2.74 -15.70
CA HIS A 442 -0.24 4.18 -15.99
C HIS A 442 -1.43 4.87 -15.27
N LEU A 443 -1.48 4.74 -13.95
CA LEU A 443 -2.48 5.39 -13.11
C LEU A 443 -2.53 6.90 -13.40
N PRO A 444 -3.74 7.49 -13.52
CA PRO A 444 -3.89 8.89 -13.91
C PRO A 444 -3.59 9.88 -12.78
N TYR A 445 -3.01 9.43 -11.67
CA TYR A 445 -2.73 10.21 -10.47
C TYR A 445 -1.40 9.81 -9.83
N THR A 446 -0.81 10.74 -9.07
CA THR A 446 0.43 10.53 -8.31
C THR A 446 0.20 9.67 -7.07
N TRP A 447 1.26 9.03 -6.58
CA TRP A 447 1.24 8.43 -5.26
C TRP A 447 1.05 9.51 -4.19
N ASP A 448 0.31 9.20 -3.13
CA ASP A 448 0.03 10.09 -2.00
C ASP A 448 -0.04 9.29 -0.69
N PHE A 449 0.19 9.96 0.43
CA PHE A 449 0.22 9.38 1.78
C PHE A 449 -1.14 8.82 2.20
N CYS A 450 -2.24 9.50 1.87
CA CYS A 450 -3.59 9.01 2.13
C CYS A 450 -4.51 9.29 0.94
N SER A 451 -5.12 8.24 0.40
CA SER A 451 -6.10 8.37 -0.68
C SER A 451 -7.42 8.93 -0.14
N ARG A 452 -7.72 10.20 -0.47
CA ARG A 452 -9.00 10.84 -0.11
C ARG A 452 -10.14 10.60 -1.11
N THR A 453 -9.81 10.22 -2.35
CA THR A 453 -10.76 10.17 -3.47
C THR A 453 -10.89 8.80 -4.14
N ASN A 454 -9.86 7.96 -4.07
CA ASN A 454 -9.78 6.73 -4.88
C ASN A 454 -10.18 5.46 -4.09
N LEU A 455 -10.40 5.58 -2.78
CA LEU A 455 -10.85 4.49 -1.91
C LEU A 455 -12.19 4.84 -1.25
N ALA A 456 -13.24 4.12 -1.63
CA ALA A 456 -14.57 4.28 -1.06
C ALA A 456 -14.69 3.50 0.26
N TYR A 457 -14.31 4.13 1.37
CA TYR A 457 -14.57 3.58 2.71
C TYR A 457 -16.00 3.88 3.16
N GLN A 458 -16.66 2.89 3.74
CA GLN A 458 -17.87 3.10 4.54
C GLN A 458 -17.46 3.79 5.84
N ARG A 459 -17.58 5.11 5.88
CA ARG A 459 -17.10 5.92 7.01
C ARG A 459 -17.79 5.57 8.33
N GLN A 460 -18.99 4.99 8.29
CA GLN A 460 -19.70 4.49 9.47
C GLN A 460 -18.91 3.39 10.21
N ASN A 461 -18.01 2.67 9.51
CA ASN A 461 -17.19 1.63 10.12
C ASN A 461 -16.15 2.18 11.12
N LEU A 462 -15.89 3.50 11.10
CA LEU A 462 -15.08 4.16 12.13
C LEU A 462 -15.67 3.99 13.54
N GLY A 463 -16.99 3.88 13.65
CA GLY A 463 -17.69 3.73 14.94
C GLY A 463 -17.77 2.30 15.48
N ILE A 464 -17.23 1.30 14.77
CA ILE A 464 -17.31 -0.10 15.22
C ILE A 464 -16.47 -0.29 16.49
N ASN A 465 -17.09 -0.81 17.56
CA ASN A 465 -16.38 -1.17 18.78
C ASN A 465 -15.65 -2.51 18.60
N ILE A 466 -14.32 -2.48 18.71
CA ILE A 466 -13.41 -3.63 18.55
C ILE A 466 -13.04 -4.27 19.89
N ILE A 467 -13.35 -3.65 21.03
CA ILE A 467 -13.06 -4.19 22.37
C ILE A 467 -13.61 -5.63 22.56
N PRO A 468 -14.85 -5.96 22.16
CA PRO A 468 -15.36 -7.34 22.25
C PRO A 468 -14.49 -8.36 21.51
N LEU A 469 -13.93 -7.96 20.37
CA LEU A 469 -13.05 -8.82 19.58
C LEU A 469 -11.69 -9.01 20.27
N VAL A 470 -11.13 -7.94 20.83
CA VAL A 470 -9.89 -7.98 21.64
C VAL A 470 -10.05 -8.95 22.82
N LEU A 471 -11.19 -8.90 23.52
CA LEU A 471 -11.51 -9.85 24.60
C LEU A 471 -11.55 -11.30 24.09
N ASN A 472 -12.13 -11.56 22.92
CA ASN A 472 -12.19 -12.90 22.33
C ASN A 472 -10.80 -13.44 21.94
N LEU A 473 -9.90 -12.58 21.46
CA LEU A 473 -8.51 -12.95 21.17
C LEU A 473 -7.76 -13.33 22.45
N LEU A 474 -7.90 -12.55 23.52
CA LEU A 474 -7.31 -12.85 24.83
C LEU A 474 -7.85 -14.15 25.43
N LYS A 475 -9.17 -14.40 25.30
CA LYS A 475 -9.80 -15.69 25.69
C LYS A 475 -9.23 -16.87 24.91
N SER A 476 -8.87 -16.64 23.64
CA SER A 476 -8.23 -17.64 22.78
C SER A 476 -6.73 -17.79 23.03
N GLY A 477 -6.19 -17.07 24.03
CA GLY A 477 -4.80 -17.17 24.45
C GLY A 477 -3.81 -16.34 23.62
N VAL A 478 -4.27 -15.41 22.77
CA VAL A 478 -3.41 -14.52 22.00
C VAL A 478 -2.97 -13.35 22.90
N PRO A 479 -1.67 -13.19 23.23
CA PRO A 479 -1.17 -12.06 23.99
C PRO A 479 -1.26 -10.76 23.18
N ILE A 480 -1.52 -9.65 23.87
CA ILE A 480 -1.73 -8.33 23.29
C ILE A 480 -0.85 -7.30 23.99
N LEU A 481 -0.10 -6.53 23.21
CA LEU A 481 0.57 -5.30 23.66
C LEU A 481 -0.22 -4.09 23.15
N LEU A 482 -0.69 -3.25 24.08
CA LEU A 482 -1.20 -1.92 23.78
C LEU A 482 -0.09 -0.91 24.12
N TYR A 483 0.26 -0.03 23.19
CA TYR A 483 1.22 1.03 23.49
C TYR A 483 0.79 2.37 22.92
N ASN A 484 1.20 3.46 23.57
CA ASN A 484 0.94 4.82 23.11
C ASN A 484 2.18 5.69 23.22
N GLY A 485 2.30 6.64 22.30
CA GLY A 485 3.13 7.81 22.54
C GLY A 485 2.46 8.75 23.52
N ASP A 486 3.25 9.38 24.39
CA ASP A 486 2.72 10.27 25.41
C ASP A 486 2.41 11.70 24.93
N GLN A 487 2.72 12.03 23.68
CA GLN A 487 2.39 13.30 23.00
C GLN A 487 1.21 13.19 22.01
N ASP A 488 0.62 12.01 21.83
CA ASP A 488 -0.48 11.82 20.88
C ASP A 488 -1.81 12.37 21.42
N ALA A 489 -2.35 13.43 20.81
CA ALA A 489 -3.68 13.95 21.12
C ALA A 489 -4.79 13.37 20.22
N LYS A 490 -4.46 12.64 19.14
CA LYS A 490 -5.45 11.95 18.29
C LYS A 490 -6.04 10.76 19.03
N ILE A 491 -5.19 9.93 19.64
CA ILE A 491 -5.57 8.77 20.46
C ILE A 491 -4.76 8.81 21.78
N PRO A 492 -5.21 9.63 22.75
CA PRO A 492 -4.44 9.88 23.96
C PRO A 492 -4.16 8.63 24.78
N LEU A 493 -2.94 8.57 25.35
CA LEU A 493 -2.51 7.48 26.22
C LEU A 493 -3.50 7.23 27.37
N THR A 494 -4.16 8.29 27.86
CA THR A 494 -5.12 8.22 28.97
C THR A 494 -6.29 7.30 28.62
N GLN A 495 -6.77 7.36 27.38
CA GLN A 495 -7.89 6.58 26.91
C GLN A 495 -7.50 5.12 26.68
N THR A 496 -6.37 4.87 26.03
CA THR A 496 -5.88 3.49 25.87
C THR A 496 -5.56 2.83 27.21
N ARG A 497 -5.07 3.59 28.21
CA ARG A 497 -4.90 3.11 29.59
C ARG A 497 -6.23 2.71 30.23
N ILE A 498 -7.28 3.52 30.08
CA ILE A 498 -8.63 3.19 30.56
C ILE A 498 -9.09 1.87 29.93
N ILE A 499 -8.96 1.72 28.61
CA ILE A 499 -9.33 0.49 27.89
C ILE A 499 -8.53 -0.71 28.40
N ALA A 500 -7.21 -0.58 28.58
CA ALA A 500 -6.36 -1.66 29.08
C ALA A 500 -6.82 -2.15 30.47
N ASN A 501 -7.12 -1.22 31.38
CA ASN A 501 -7.62 -1.54 32.72
C ASN A 501 -9.02 -2.17 32.69
N MET A 502 -9.91 -1.68 31.83
CA MET A 502 -11.23 -2.27 31.60
C MET A 502 -11.11 -3.73 31.13
N ILE A 503 -10.25 -3.98 30.13
CA ILE A 503 -9.99 -5.33 29.62
C ILE A 503 -9.40 -6.23 30.71
N ALA A 504 -8.42 -5.74 31.47
CA ALA A 504 -7.80 -6.52 32.55
C ALA A 504 -8.83 -6.92 33.63
N LYS A 505 -9.72 -6.00 34.01
CA LYS A 505 -10.82 -6.24 34.96
C LYS A 505 -11.82 -7.26 34.42
N GLU A 506 -12.27 -7.09 33.18
CA GLU A 506 -13.22 -7.99 32.51
C GLU A 506 -12.67 -9.42 32.39
N MET A 507 -11.39 -9.54 32.05
CA MET A 507 -10.69 -10.82 31.93
C MET A 507 -10.30 -11.45 33.27
N LYS A 508 -10.54 -10.74 34.39
CA LYS A 508 -10.11 -11.11 35.75
C LYS A 508 -8.61 -11.39 35.81
N TYR A 509 -7.82 -10.61 35.08
CA TYR A 509 -6.37 -10.69 35.12
C TYR A 509 -5.83 -9.96 36.35
N VAL A 510 -4.79 -10.52 36.94
CA VAL A 510 -4.04 -9.88 38.01
C VAL A 510 -2.93 -9.02 37.41
N SER A 511 -2.60 -7.91 38.07
CA SER A 511 -1.44 -7.10 37.71
C SER A 511 -0.16 -7.80 38.14
N PHE A 512 0.82 -7.89 37.25
CA PHE A 512 2.17 -8.32 37.56
C PHE A 512 3.04 -7.10 37.86
N GLY A 513 3.15 -6.79 39.16
CA GLY A 513 3.84 -5.59 39.65
C GLY A 513 2.98 -4.33 39.54
N SER A 514 3.59 -3.19 39.91
CA SER A 514 2.98 -1.86 39.79
C SER A 514 3.22 -1.24 38.41
N TYR A 515 2.41 -0.25 38.06
CA TYR A 515 2.72 0.67 36.97
C TYR A 515 4.02 1.41 37.30
N ALA A 516 5.04 1.23 36.46
CA ALA A 516 6.39 1.66 36.77
C ALA A 516 7.18 1.94 35.48
N PRO A 517 8.28 2.69 35.56
CA PRO A 517 9.11 2.97 34.39
C PRO A 517 9.69 1.69 33.79
N TRP A 518 9.96 1.75 32.48
CA TRP A 518 10.87 0.86 31.78
C TRP A 518 11.97 1.67 31.11
N PHE A 519 13.10 1.01 30.85
CA PHE A 519 14.32 1.69 30.44
C PHE A 519 14.74 1.30 29.03
N ASP A 520 15.16 2.32 28.28
CA ASP A 520 15.95 2.17 27.06
C ASP A 520 17.34 2.74 27.34
N ASN A 521 18.35 1.87 27.31
CA ASN A 521 19.71 2.20 27.78
C ASN A 521 19.68 2.76 29.22
N MET A 522 20.18 3.99 29.42
CA MET A 522 20.23 4.68 30.72
C MET A 522 19.07 5.68 30.92
N GLN A 523 18.07 5.69 30.03
CA GLN A 523 16.95 6.63 30.08
C GLN A 523 15.63 5.90 30.30
N VAL A 524 14.66 6.60 30.89
CA VAL A 524 13.28 6.11 30.97
C VAL A 524 12.70 6.12 29.57
N GLY A 525 12.46 4.93 29.01
CA GLY A 525 11.82 4.75 27.72
C GLY A 525 10.30 4.95 27.79
N GLY A 526 9.72 4.83 28.99
CA GLY A 526 8.32 5.11 29.27
C GLY A 526 7.85 4.36 30.52
N TRP A 527 6.57 4.04 30.61
CA TRP A 527 5.99 3.31 31.74
C TRP A 527 5.17 2.13 31.28
N THR A 528 5.08 1.09 32.11
CA THR A 528 4.37 -0.13 31.72
C THR A 528 3.73 -0.85 32.89
N GLN A 529 2.64 -1.55 32.59
CA GLN A 529 1.98 -2.49 33.47
C GLN A 529 1.54 -3.71 32.65
N SER A 530 1.75 -4.90 33.23
CA SER A 530 1.40 -6.17 32.60
C SER A 530 0.34 -6.88 33.43
N PHE A 531 -0.58 -7.56 32.75
CA PHE A 531 -1.71 -8.26 33.32
C PHE A 531 -1.75 -9.70 32.80
N GLY A 532 -2.14 -10.62 33.66
CA GLY A 532 -2.25 -12.01 33.28
C GLY A 532 -2.90 -12.91 34.31
N LYS A 533 -2.65 -14.21 34.21
CA LYS A 533 -3.10 -15.21 35.19
C LYS A 533 -1.93 -15.71 36.01
N ALA A 534 -2.07 -15.67 37.33
CA ALA A 534 -1.13 -16.32 38.24
C ALA A 534 -1.36 -17.84 38.20
N GLY A 535 -0.30 -18.62 37.99
CA GLY A 535 -0.33 -20.09 38.01
C GLY A 535 0.63 -20.64 39.07
N LYS A 536 0.42 -21.89 39.51
CA LYS A 536 1.23 -22.59 40.54
C LYS A 536 2.70 -22.89 40.14
N GLY A 537 3.26 -22.18 39.16
CA GLY A 537 4.64 -22.39 38.70
C GLY A 537 5.19 -21.34 37.74
N LYS A 538 4.34 -20.60 37.00
CA LYS A 538 4.76 -19.45 36.19
C LYS A 538 3.58 -18.51 35.94
N ASN A 539 3.82 -17.21 36.09
CA ASN A 539 2.89 -16.17 35.68
C ASN A 539 2.83 -16.08 34.15
N VAL A 540 1.63 -16.05 33.58
CA VAL A 540 1.43 -15.93 32.13
C VAL A 540 0.83 -14.57 31.83
N THR A 541 1.61 -13.71 31.17
CA THR A 541 1.15 -12.39 30.71
C THR A 541 0.32 -12.53 29.46
N PHE A 542 -0.86 -11.91 29.45
CA PHE A 542 -1.77 -11.87 28.30
C PHE A 542 -1.95 -10.46 27.76
N LEU A 543 -1.89 -9.45 28.62
CA LEU A 543 -2.06 -8.05 28.22
C LEU A 543 -0.91 -7.22 28.81
N THR A 544 -0.26 -6.41 28.00
CA THR A 544 0.68 -5.39 28.46
C THR A 544 0.23 -4.04 27.94
N PHE A 545 0.21 -3.04 28.82
CA PHE A 545 0.09 -1.64 28.44
C PHE A 545 1.44 -0.94 28.65
N ALA A 546 1.88 -0.15 27.67
CA ALA A 546 3.09 0.65 27.78
C ALA A 546 2.90 2.06 27.19
N THR A 547 3.48 3.06 27.83
CA THR A 547 3.70 4.36 27.19
C THR A 547 5.13 4.42 26.67
N VAL A 548 5.36 5.22 25.64
CA VAL A 548 6.68 5.55 25.11
C VAL A 548 6.91 7.05 25.30
N ARG A 549 7.94 7.38 26.08
CA ARG A 549 8.19 8.74 26.56
C ARG A 549 8.69 9.63 25.43
N GLY A 550 8.06 10.79 25.26
CA GLY A 550 8.39 11.76 24.20
C GLY A 550 7.95 11.33 22.81
N ALA A 551 7.16 10.25 22.72
CA ALA A 551 6.67 9.74 21.45
C ALA A 551 5.29 10.28 21.13
N ALA A 552 4.99 10.39 19.84
CA ALA A 552 3.76 10.94 19.32
C ALA A 552 2.83 9.85 18.75
N HIS A 553 1.96 10.21 17.81
CA HIS A 553 1.05 9.29 17.14
C HIS A 553 1.81 8.21 16.38
N GLU A 554 2.89 8.59 15.68
CA GLU A 554 3.81 7.67 15.01
C GLU A 554 5.00 7.39 15.94
N VAL A 555 4.83 6.47 16.88
CA VAL A 555 5.84 6.18 17.94
C VAL A 555 7.23 5.84 17.38
N PRO A 556 7.36 4.99 16.33
CA PRO A 556 8.68 4.62 15.81
C PRO A 556 9.40 5.77 15.12
N TYR A 557 8.66 6.72 14.57
CA TYR A 557 9.20 7.90 13.89
C TYR A 557 9.76 8.92 14.90
N THR A 558 9.00 9.24 15.94
CA THR A 558 9.40 10.25 16.94
C THR A 558 10.38 9.72 17.98
N THR A 559 10.31 8.42 18.32
CA THR A 559 11.18 7.80 19.34
C THR A 559 11.72 6.42 18.93
N PRO A 560 12.55 6.34 17.89
CA PRO A 560 12.95 5.07 17.28
C PRO A 560 13.68 4.10 18.23
N SER A 561 14.56 4.59 19.10
CA SER A 561 15.33 3.73 20.02
C SER A 561 14.45 3.09 21.11
N PRO A 562 13.67 3.85 21.91
CA PRO A 562 12.69 3.26 22.83
C PRO A 562 11.69 2.33 22.14
N SER A 563 11.22 2.72 20.95
CA SER A 563 10.29 1.92 20.15
C SER A 563 10.86 0.55 19.78
N LEU A 564 12.14 0.49 19.37
CA LEU A 564 12.83 -0.77 19.07
C LEU A 564 13.03 -1.65 20.33
N THR A 565 13.33 -1.05 21.48
CA THR A 565 13.42 -1.79 22.75
C THR A 565 12.06 -2.39 23.13
N LEU A 566 10.98 -1.65 22.93
CA LEU A 566 9.62 -2.13 23.13
C LEU A 566 9.28 -3.29 22.19
N PHE A 567 9.58 -3.14 20.90
CA PHE A 567 9.36 -4.19 19.89
C PHE A 567 10.16 -5.48 20.20
N ARG A 568 11.43 -5.35 20.62
CA ARG A 568 12.27 -6.50 21.00
C ARG A 568 11.70 -7.27 22.20
N ALA A 569 11.18 -6.56 23.20
CA ALA A 569 10.55 -7.19 24.36
C ALA A 569 9.27 -7.94 23.96
N PHE A 570 8.45 -7.33 23.09
CA PHE A 570 7.25 -7.94 22.55
C PHE A 570 7.53 -9.25 21.81
N ILE A 571 8.45 -9.26 20.84
CA ILE A 571 8.77 -10.47 20.05
C ILE A 571 9.31 -11.59 20.94
N LYS A 572 10.16 -11.26 21.92
CA LYS A 572 10.71 -12.22 22.88
C LYS A 572 9.68 -12.75 23.88
N GLY A 573 8.51 -12.12 23.99
CA GLY A 573 7.54 -12.41 25.05
C GLY A 573 8.10 -12.11 26.45
N SER A 574 9.06 -11.19 26.55
CA SER A 574 9.70 -10.80 27.81
C SER A 574 9.12 -9.50 28.36
N PRO A 575 9.11 -9.29 29.69
CA PRO A 575 8.81 -7.98 30.25
C PRO A 575 9.74 -6.89 29.70
N LEU A 576 9.25 -5.65 29.60
CA LEU A 576 10.10 -4.50 29.30
C LEU A 576 11.18 -4.31 30.39
N PRO A 577 12.39 -3.82 30.04
CA PRO A 577 13.50 -3.71 30.98
C PRO A 577 13.13 -2.83 32.19
N ARG A 578 13.25 -3.41 33.39
CA ARG A 578 12.98 -2.72 34.67
C ARG A 578 14.24 -2.15 35.34
N THR A 579 15.41 -2.45 34.80
CA THR A 579 16.70 -2.02 35.30
C THR A 579 17.57 -1.49 34.16
N ILE A 580 18.43 -0.53 34.49
CA ILE A 580 19.45 -0.02 33.56
C ILE A 580 20.50 -1.12 33.39
N LYS A 581 20.76 -1.54 32.15
CA LYS A 581 21.93 -2.39 31.87
C LYS A 581 23.17 -1.51 31.91
N GLN A 582 24.03 -1.69 32.91
CA GLN A 582 25.39 -1.16 32.86
C GLN A 582 26.14 -1.96 31.79
N HIS A 583 26.58 -1.29 30.72
CA HIS A 583 27.58 -1.86 29.83
C HIS A 583 28.91 -1.84 30.60
N GLY A 584 29.39 -3.02 30.99
CA GLY A 584 30.74 -3.22 31.51
C GLY A 584 31.77 -3.27 30.40
#